data_AF-A0A6P0SRJ6-F1
#
_entry.id   AF-A0A6P0SRJ6-F1
#
_cell.length_a   1.000
_cell.length_b   1.000
_cell.length_c   1.000
_cell.angle_alpha   90.00
_cell.angle_beta   90.00
_cell.angle_gamma   90.00
#
_symmetry.space_group_name_H-M   'P 1'
#
loop_
_entity.id
_entity.type
_entity.pdbx_description
1 polymer ?
#
loop_
_entity_poly.entity_id
_entity_poly.type
_entity_poly.pdbx_seq_one_letter_code
_entity_poly.pdbx_strand_id
1 'polypeptide(L)' 'MEGTGLGLAITHKLVKIMGGEIHVESNPGQGSIFTIDLDVQTYPNSYEINFNNNKNQQKIVNFK' A
#
# COMPACT_ATOMS: atom_id res chain seq x y z
N MET A 1 21.64 20.76 -12.38
CA MET A 1 21.15 19.49 -12.93
C MET A 1 19.65 19.49 -12.76
N GLU A 2 18.90 19.64 -13.84
CA GLU A 2 17.44 19.45 -13.80
C GLU A 2 17.15 17.94 -13.79
N GLY A 3 16.26 17.51 -12.90
CA GLY A 3 15.72 16.16 -12.99
C GLY A 3 14.85 16.05 -14.24
N THR A 4 14.76 14.86 -14.83
CA THR A 4 13.96 14.59 -16.04
C THR A 4 12.43 14.75 -15.85
N GLY A 5 11.98 15.15 -14.67
CA GLY A 5 10.55 15.28 -14.32
C GLY A 5 9.80 13.94 -14.22
N LEU A 6 10.51 12.80 -14.31
CA LEU A 6 9.87 11.49 -14.40
C LEU A 6 9.24 11.00 -13.08
N GLY A 7 9.68 11.54 -11.93
CA GLY A 7 9.23 11.05 -10.62
C GLY A 7 7.72 11.06 -10.44
N LEU A 8 7.08 12.22 -10.65
CA LEU A 8 5.62 12.35 -10.48
C LEU A 8 4.84 11.57 -11.55
N ALA A 9 5.37 11.49 -12.78
CA ALA A 9 4.76 10.71 -13.85
C ALA A 9 4.74 9.20 -13.53
N ILE A 10 5.83 8.68 -12.95
CA ILE A 10 5.92 7.29 -12.48
C ILE A 10 4.95 7.06 -11.32
N THR A 11 4.95 7.96 -10.32
CA THR A 11 4.04 7.87 -9.17
C THR A 11 2.57 7.87 -9.59
N HIS A 12 2.17 8.80 -10.46
CA HIS A 12 0.80 8.86 -10.98
C HIS A 12 0.41 7.55 -11.68
N LYS A 13 1.31 6.98 -12.49
CA LYS A 13 1.06 5.69 -13.15
C LYS A 13 0.89 4.55 -12.14
N LEU A 14 1.74 4.49 -11.12
CA LEU A 14 1.67 3.46 -10.08
C LEU A 14 0.34 3.52 -9.31
N VAL A 15 -0.04 4.72 -8.86
CA VAL A 15 -1.31 4.96 -8.13
C VAL A 15 -2.52 4.54 -8.98
N LYS A 16 -2.53 4.90 -10.28
CA LYS A 16 -3.56 4.46 -11.24
C LYS A 16 -3.64 2.94 -11.38
N ILE A 17 -2.50 2.25 -11.45
CA ILE A 17 -2.45 0.77 -11.55
C ILE A 17 -2.99 0.13 -10.26
N MET A 18 -2.74 0.75 -9.11
CA MET A 18 -3.28 0.33 -7.82
C MET A 18 -4.77 0.65 -7.65
N GLY A 19 -5.42 1.27 -8.64
CA GLY A 19 -6.83 1.65 -8.56
C GLY A 19 -7.11 2.87 -7.69
N GLY A 20 -6.07 3.60 -7.27
CA GLY A 20 -6.19 4.81 -6.46
C GLY A 20 -6.12 6.10 -7.26
N GLU A 21 -6.07 7.22 -6.55
CA GLU A 21 -5.99 8.57 -7.10
C GLU A 21 -4.90 9.39 -6.40
N ILE A 22 -4.33 10.37 -7.11
CA ILE A 22 -3.36 11.32 -6.55
C ILE A 22 -3.83 12.76 -6.80
N HIS A 23 -3.82 13.55 -5.74
CA HIS A 23 -4.28 14.94 -5.70
C HIS A 23 -3.10 15.86 -5.36
N VAL A 24 -3.15 17.11 -5.82
CA VAL A 24 -2.12 18.10 -5.52
C VAL A 24 -2.74 19.44 -5.14
N GLU A 25 -2.27 20.00 -4.03
CA GLU A 25 -2.57 21.36 -3.59
C GLU A 25 -1.27 22.14 -3.50
N SER A 26 -1.19 23.31 -4.13
CA SER A 26 0.03 24.10 -4.10
C SER A 26 -0.27 25.59 -4.17
N ASN A 27 0.45 26.35 -3.35
CA ASN A 27 0.43 27.80 -3.37
C ASN A 27 1.87 28.31 -3.56
N PRO A 28 2.11 29.27 -4.47
CA PRO A 28 3.43 29.84 -4.68
C PRO A 28 4.05 30.32 -3.37
N GLY A 29 5.31 29.95 -3.14
CA GLY A 29 6.05 30.31 -1.92
C GLY A 29 5.69 29.51 -0.67
N GLN A 30 4.69 28.61 -0.72
CA GLN A 30 4.28 27.77 0.41
C GLN A 30 4.57 26.28 0.18
N GLY A 31 4.96 25.90 -1.04
CA GLY A 31 5.22 24.51 -1.42
C GLY A 31 3.99 23.81 -1.98
N SER A 32 4.02 22.47 -1.95
CA SER A 32 2.97 21.61 -2.50
C SER A 32 2.70 20.44 -1.56
N ILE A 33 1.44 20.03 -1.46
CA ILE A 33 0.98 18.82 -0.79
C ILE A 33 0.50 17.86 -1.88
N PHE A 34 0.97 16.61 -1.82
CA PHE A 34 0.53 15.53 -2.69
C PHE A 34 -0.18 14.49 -1.83
N THR A 35 -1.45 14.25 -2.11
CA THR A 35 -2.30 13.30 -1.36
C THR A 35 -2.59 12.09 -2.25
N ILE A 36 -2.51 10.88 -1.69
CA ILE A 36 -2.77 9.64 -2.42
C ILE A 36 -3.89 8.89 -1.70
N ASP A 37 -4.95 8.59 -2.43
CA ASP A 37 -6.07 7.77 -1.97
C ASP A 37 -5.95 6.37 -2.58
N LEU A 38 -5.96 5.33 -1.74
CA LEU A 38 -5.85 3.93 -2.15
C LEU A 38 -6.87 3.07 -1.41
N ASP A 39 -7.59 2.24 -2.16
CA ASP A 39 -8.41 1.18 -1.60
C ASP A 39 -7.53 0.02 -1.14
N VAL A 40 -7.44 -0.19 0.17
CA VAL A 40 -6.65 -1.27 0.77
C VAL A 40 -7.56 -2.36 1.33
N GLN A 41 -7.35 -3.60 0.91
CA GLN A 41 -7.99 -4.74 1.56
C GLN A 41 -7.31 -5.02 2.89
N THR A 42 -8.06 -4.86 3.98
CA THR A 42 -7.64 -5.33 5.29
C THR A 42 -8.01 -6.80 5.41
N TYR A 43 -7.07 -7.64 5.82
CA TYR A 43 -7.34 -9.02 6.16
C TYR A 43 -7.57 -9.09 7.67
N PRO A 44 -8.80 -9.35 8.15
CA PRO A 44 -9.15 -9.26 9.56
C PRO A 44 -8.53 -10.38 10.43
N ASN A 45 -7.82 -11.33 9.84
CA ASN A 45 -7.20 -12.43 10.57
C ASN A 45 -5.68 -12.32 10.50
N SER A 46 -5.09 -11.50 11.38
CA SER A 46 -3.71 -11.72 11.78
C SER A 46 -3.67 -13.06 12.50
N TYR A 47 -3.04 -14.06 11.91
CA TYR A 47 -2.81 -15.35 12.58
C TYR A 47 -2.14 -15.09 13.93
N GLU A 48 -2.83 -15.37 15.03
CA GLU A 48 -2.18 -15.51 16.32
C GLU A 48 -1.28 -16.73 16.25
N ILE A 49 0.04 -16.50 16.16
CA ILE A 49 1.02 -17.58 16.23
C ILE A 49 0.99 -18.13 17.65
N ASN A 50 0.24 -19.20 17.85
CA ASN A 50 0.28 -19.98 19.09
C ASN A 50 1.53 -20.86 19.06
N PHE A 51 2.61 -20.42 19.71
CA PHE A 51 3.84 -21.20 19.89
C PHE A 51 3.65 -22.33 20.92
N ASN A 52 2.77 -23.29 20.64
CA ASN A 52 2.63 -24.46 21.50
C ASN A 52 3.47 -25.63 20.94
N ASN A 53 4.66 -25.82 21.52
CA ASN A 53 5.68 -26.81 21.12
C ASN A 53 5.32 -28.27 21.49
N ASN A 54 4.08 -28.72 21.27
CA ASN A 54 3.71 -30.13 21.43
C ASN A 54 3.43 -30.78 20.06
N LYS A 55 4.38 -31.62 19.62
CA LYS A 55 4.47 -32.24 18.28
C LYS A 55 3.38 -33.27 17.92
N ASN A 56 2.13 -33.13 18.36
CA ASN A 56 1.09 -34.15 18.13
C ASN A 56 -0.32 -33.64 17.74
N GLN A 57 -0.45 -32.55 16.96
CA GLN A 57 -1.72 -32.25 16.29
C GLN A 57 -1.54 -31.42 15.01
N GLN A 58 -1.66 -32.11 13.87
CA GLN A 58 -1.79 -31.50 12.54
C GLN A 58 -3.25 -31.05 12.34
N LYS A 59 -3.47 -29.83 11.84
CA LYS A 59 -4.75 -29.45 11.22
C LYS A 59 -4.48 -28.82 9.87
N ILE A 60 -4.80 -29.57 8.82
CA ILE A 60 -4.82 -29.12 7.43
C ILE A 60 -5.83 -27.98 7.34
N VAL A 61 -5.38 -26.81 6.93
CA VAL A 61 -6.27 -25.69 6.62
C VAL A 61 -6.54 -25.77 5.12
N ASN A 62 -7.76 -26.18 4.75
CA ASN A 62 -8.24 -26.09 3.38
C ASN A 62 -8.27 -24.62 2.96
N PHE A 63 -7.52 -24.27 1.93
CA PHE A 63 -7.79 -23.07 1.14
C PHE A 63 -8.88 -23.43 0.13
N LYS A 64 -10.01 -22.72 0.22
CA LYS A 64 -11.05 -22.74 -0.80
C LYS A 64 -10.89 -21.50 -1.67
#